data_AF-A0A1Y3A1Z3-F1
#
_entry.id   AF-A0A1Y3A1Z3-F1
#
_cell.length_a   1.000
_cell.length_b   1.000
_cell.length_c   1.000
_cell.angle_alpha   90.00
_cell.angle_beta   90.00
_cell.angle_gamma   90.00
#
_symmetry.space_group_name_H-M   'P 1'
#
loop_
_entity.id
_entity.type
_entity.pdbx_description
1 polymer ?
#
loop_
_entity_poly.entity_id
_entity_poly.type
_entity_poly.pdbx_seq_one_letter_code
_entity_poly.pdbx_strand_id
1 'polypeptide(L)'
;MLVFISLSLVLCYLAQTPSSLSQILISPYIIIGGLVLALVSSAGMLFKKLPDRIGYESFSCSTLLLWFAYWKPMPLFNGDSPIFFFFPLYFALMSAFLTLFLSNQGHKIDKESLTLMRRLDKERIMPAWSLMLCVLASLPVTDHYQLFPVMMTLLMLRFAFANCVQND
;
A
#
# COMPACT_ATOMS: atom_id res chain seq x y z
N MET A 1 5.25 -8.21 2.19
CA MET A 1 5.00 -7.67 0.84
C MET A 1 4.49 -8.72 -0.15
N LEU A 2 4.86 -10.01 -0.01
CA LEU A 2 4.37 -11.06 -0.91
C LEU A 2 2.84 -11.18 -0.91
N VAL A 3 2.17 -11.02 0.23
CA VAL A 3 0.69 -11.10 0.29
C VAL A 3 0.08 -9.96 -0.51
N PHE A 4 0.63 -8.75 -0.36
CA PHE A 4 0.19 -7.57 -1.10
C PHE A 4 0.40 -7.71 -2.62
N ILE A 5 1.54 -8.27 -3.04
CA ILE A 5 1.83 -8.57 -4.45
C ILE A 5 0.81 -9.57 -4.99
N SER A 6 0.61 -10.69 -4.30
CA SER A 6 -0.35 -11.72 -4.70
C SER A 6 -1.77 -11.16 -4.81
N LEU A 7 -2.21 -10.38 -3.82
CA LEU A 7 -3.52 -9.73 -3.83
C LEU A 7 -3.67 -8.77 -5.01
N SER A 8 -2.62 -7.99 -5.31
CA SER A 8 -2.62 -7.06 -6.44
C SER A 8 -2.77 -7.79 -7.77
N LEU A 9 -2.06 -8.91 -7.96
CA LEU A 9 -2.18 -9.73 -9.16
C LEU A 9 -3.56 -10.42 -9.27
N VAL A 10 -4.12 -10.87 -8.15
CA VAL A 10 -5.49 -11.41 -8.10
C VAL A 10 -6.50 -10.34 -8.54
N LEU A 11 -6.35 -9.09 -8.07
CA LEU A 11 -7.21 -8.00 -8.51
C LEU A 11 -7.04 -7.66 -9.99
N CYS A 12 -5.83 -7.73 -10.56
CA CYS A 12 -5.63 -7.59 -12.00
C CYS A 12 -6.45 -8.63 -12.79
N TYR A 13 -6.38 -9.89 -12.37
CA TYR A 13 -7.13 -10.97 -13.01
C TYR A 13 -8.65 -10.76 -12.90
N LEU A 14 -9.13 -10.39 -11.70
CA LEU A 14 -10.55 -10.13 -11.45
C LEU A 14 -11.07 -8.87 -12.15
N ALA A 15 -10.20 -7.89 -12.42
CA ALA A 15 -10.57 -6.70 -13.16
C ALA A 15 -10.88 -6.99 -14.64
N GLN A 16 -10.28 -8.05 -15.21
CA GLN A 16 -10.49 -8.45 -16.60
C GLN A 16 -11.52 -9.58 -16.78
N THR A 17 -11.84 -10.30 -15.71
CA THR A 17 -12.68 -11.49 -15.78
C THR A 17 -14.03 -11.25 -15.09
N PRO A 18 -15.16 -11.25 -15.82
CA PRO A 18 -16.48 -11.16 -15.19
C PRO A 18 -16.68 -12.38 -14.29
N SER A 19 -16.80 -12.15 -12.98
CA SER A 19 -16.90 -13.21 -11.98
C SER A 19 -17.80 -12.78 -10.82
N SER A 20 -18.50 -13.73 -10.20
CA SER A 20 -19.32 -13.48 -9.00
C SER A 20 -18.49 -12.97 -7.82
N LEU A 21 -17.18 -13.29 -7.80
CA LEU A 21 -16.24 -12.75 -6.80
C LEU A 21 -16.09 -11.24 -6.91
N SER A 22 -16.14 -10.67 -8.13
CA SER A 22 -16.09 -9.21 -8.33
C SER A 22 -17.29 -8.52 -7.65
N GLN A 23 -18.47 -9.13 -7.71
CA GLN A 23 -19.67 -8.61 -7.05
C GLN A 23 -19.56 -8.63 -5.51
N ILE A 24 -18.91 -9.64 -4.95
CA ILE A 24 -18.63 -9.71 -3.50
C ILE A 24 -17.61 -8.63 -3.11
N LEU A 25 -16.60 -8.40 -3.95
CA LEU A 25 -15.54 -7.41 -3.69
C LEU A 25 -16.04 -5.97 -3.65
N ILE A 26 -17.08 -5.63 -4.43
CA ILE A 26 -17.71 -4.30 -4.41
C ILE A 26 -18.79 -4.14 -3.32
N SER A 27 -18.94 -5.14 -2.46
CA SER A 27 -19.94 -5.11 -1.39
C SER A 27 -19.59 -4.07 -0.31
N PRO A 28 -20.60 -3.42 0.30
CA PRO A 28 -20.38 -2.50 1.44
C PRO A 28 -19.59 -3.13 2.60
N TYR A 29 -19.69 -4.45 2.79
CA TYR A 29 -18.94 -5.16 3.82
C TYR A 29 -17.42 -5.07 3.61
N ILE A 30 -16.96 -5.06 2.36
CA ILE A 30 -15.54 -4.93 2.03
C ILE A 30 -15.05 -3.51 2.27
N ILE A 31 -15.88 -2.50 2.00
CA ILE A 31 -15.56 -1.10 2.33
C ILE A 31 -15.39 -0.93 3.83
N ILE A 32 -16.37 -1.38 4.63
CA ILE A 32 -16.31 -1.25 6.09
C ILE A 32 -15.14 -2.07 6.65
N GLY A 33 -15.01 -3.33 6.23
CA GLY A 33 -13.93 -4.22 6.68
C GLY A 33 -12.54 -3.69 6.31
N GLY A 34 -12.36 -3.22 5.08
CA GLY A 34 -11.12 -2.61 4.60
C GLY A 34 -10.76 -1.36 5.37
N LEU A 35 -11.73 -0.47 5.60
CA LEU A 35 -11.52 0.76 6.38
C LEU A 35 -11.15 0.46 7.84
N VAL A 36 -11.89 -0.43 8.51
CA VAL A 36 -11.61 -0.82 9.90
C VAL A 36 -10.22 -1.45 9.99
N LEU A 37 -9.87 -2.37 9.10
CA LEU A 37 -8.57 -3.01 9.12
C LEU A 37 -7.42 -2.03 8.84
N ALA A 38 -7.61 -1.06 7.93
CA ALA A 38 -6.64 -0.01 7.66
C ALA A 38 -6.45 0.92 8.87
N LEU A 39 -7.53 1.32 9.54
CA LEU A 39 -7.47 2.15 10.76
C LEU A 39 -6.81 1.40 11.93
N VAL A 40 -7.17 0.13 12.15
CA VAL A 40 -6.55 -0.72 13.18
C VAL A 40 -5.06 -0.92 12.91
N SER A 41 -4.68 -1.15 11.65
CA SER A 41 -3.27 -1.29 11.27
C SER A 41 -2.50 0.03 11.50
N SER A 42 -3.10 1.16 11.14
CA SER A 42 -2.52 2.50 11.35
C SER A 42 -2.35 2.82 12.84
N ALA A 43 -3.37 2.54 13.66
CA ALA A 43 -3.33 2.72 15.10
C ALA A 43 -2.32 1.78 15.75
N GLY A 44 -2.25 0.51 15.31
CA GLY A 44 -1.27 -0.47 15.75
C GLY A 44 0.17 0.02 15.53
N MET A 45 0.44 0.62 14.38
CA MET A 45 1.72 1.26 14.06
C MET A 45 1.98 2.51 14.92
N LEU A 46 0.97 3.36 15.13
CA LEU A 46 1.08 4.55 15.98
C LEU A 46 1.45 4.21 17.42
N PHE A 47 0.77 3.22 18.01
CA PHE A 47 1.02 2.75 19.37
C PHE A 47 2.17 1.75 19.48
N LYS A 48 2.86 1.45 18.37
CA LYS A 48 3.95 0.46 18.28
C LYS A 48 3.57 -0.92 18.84
N LYS A 49 2.29 -1.27 18.75
CA LYS A 49 1.76 -2.56 19.23
C LYS A 49 1.81 -3.65 18.18
N LEU A 50 2.25 -3.31 16.97
CA LEU A 50 2.22 -4.20 15.82
C LEU A 50 3.61 -4.21 15.15
N PRO A 51 4.15 -5.38 14.77
CA PRO A 51 5.40 -5.43 14.02
C PRO A 51 5.28 -4.68 12.71
N ASP A 52 6.29 -3.87 12.36
CA ASP A 52 6.25 -3.00 11.19
C ASP A 52 5.80 -3.75 9.93
N ARG A 53 6.44 -4.89 9.64
CA ARG A 53 6.12 -5.74 8.48
C ARG A 53 4.63 -6.11 8.40
N ILE A 54 4.03 -6.53 9.51
CA ILE A 54 2.61 -6.92 9.55
C ILE A 54 1.73 -5.69 9.36
N GLY A 55 2.11 -4.55 9.94
CA GLY A 55 1.33 -3.31 9.89
C GLY A 55 1.27 -2.76 8.48
N TYR A 56 2.41 -2.70 7.79
CA TYR A 56 2.46 -2.29 6.39
C TYR A 56 1.72 -3.25 5.46
N GLU A 57 1.89 -4.56 5.64
CA GLU A 57 1.27 -5.55 4.76
C GLU A 57 -0.25 -5.57 4.93
N SER A 58 -0.74 -5.59 6.18
CA SER A 58 -2.16 -5.51 6.52
C SER A 58 -2.78 -4.20 6.04
N PHE A 59 -2.13 -3.06 6.30
CA PHE A 59 -2.59 -1.75 5.84
C PHE A 59 -2.67 -1.68 4.31
N SER A 60 -1.63 -2.12 3.60
CA SER A 60 -1.59 -2.03 2.14
C SER A 60 -2.64 -2.93 1.49
N CYS A 61 -2.83 -4.16 2.01
CA CYS A 61 -3.86 -5.07 1.50
C CYS A 61 -5.28 -4.55 1.75
N SER A 62 -5.55 -4.10 2.98
CA SER A 62 -6.86 -3.56 3.35
C SER A 62 -7.22 -2.30 2.56
N THR A 63 -6.24 -1.41 2.36
CA THR A 63 -6.44 -0.16 1.61
C THR A 63 -6.60 -0.41 0.10
N LEU A 64 -5.94 -1.43 -0.46
CA LEU A 64 -6.14 -1.84 -1.85
C LEU A 64 -7.54 -2.44 -2.08
N LEU A 65 -8.02 -3.27 -1.15
CA LEU A 65 -9.39 -3.79 -1.19
C LEU A 65 -10.42 -2.68 -1.02
N LEU A 66 -10.19 -1.77 -0.06
CA LEU A 66 -11.01 -0.60 0.16
C LEU A 66 -11.09 0.27 -1.10
N TRP A 67 -9.96 0.56 -1.73
CA TRP A 67 -9.89 1.29 -3.00
C TRP A 67 -10.74 0.63 -4.08
N PHE A 68 -10.55 -0.67 -4.30
CA PHE A 68 -11.26 -1.40 -5.34
C PHE A 68 -12.77 -1.39 -5.08
N ALA A 69 -13.18 -1.71 -3.85
CA ALA A 69 -14.58 -1.75 -3.44
C ALA A 69 -15.26 -0.37 -3.49
N TYR A 70 -14.51 0.69 -3.16
CA TYR A 70 -15.03 2.06 -3.10
C TYR A 70 -15.12 2.71 -4.48
N TRP A 71 -14.12 2.55 -5.34
CA TRP A 71 -14.08 3.22 -6.65
C TRP A 71 -14.83 2.48 -7.75
N LYS A 72 -14.80 1.14 -7.77
CA LYS A 72 -15.45 0.34 -8.83
C LYS A 72 -16.95 0.61 -9.01
N PRO A 73 -17.76 0.83 -7.96
CA PRO A 73 -19.17 1.16 -8.13
C PRO A 73 -19.45 2.66 -8.35
N MET A 74 -18.43 3.54 -8.33
CA MET A 74 -18.65 4.97 -8.51
C MET A 74 -19.03 5.30 -9.97
N PRO A 75 -20.00 6.21 -10.19
CA PRO A 75 -20.38 6.64 -11.54
C PRO A 75 -19.22 7.27 -12.34
N LEU A 76 -18.25 7.87 -11.64
CA LEU A 76 -17.08 8.51 -12.25
C LEU A 76 -16.15 7.51 -12.95
N PHE A 77 -16.08 6.28 -12.42
CA PHE A 77 -15.23 5.22 -12.96
C PHE A 77 -16.12 4.16 -13.58
N ASN A 78 -16.14 4.09 -14.91
CA ASN A 78 -16.80 2.96 -15.57
C ASN A 78 -16.21 1.64 -15.06
N GLY A 79 -17.02 0.58 -14.94
CA GLY A 79 -16.59 -0.72 -14.44
C GLY A 79 -15.36 -1.25 -15.19
N ASP A 80 -15.25 -0.95 -16.49
CA ASP A 80 -14.14 -1.37 -17.34
C ASP A 80 -12.98 -0.37 -17.38
N SER A 81 -12.95 0.60 -16.46
CA SER A 81 -11.87 1.60 -16.42
C SER A 81 -10.52 0.92 -16.27
N PRO A 82 -9.51 1.32 -17.07
CA PRO A 82 -8.22 0.66 -17.11
C PRO A 82 -7.45 0.75 -15.78
N ILE A 83 -7.79 1.73 -14.94
CA ILE A 83 -7.21 1.91 -13.60
C ILE A 83 -7.35 0.66 -12.71
N PHE A 84 -8.45 -0.10 -12.86
CA PHE A 84 -8.69 -1.31 -12.06
C PHE A 84 -7.74 -2.45 -12.39
N PHE A 85 -7.13 -2.41 -13.58
CA PHE A 85 -6.07 -3.34 -13.98
C PHE A 85 -4.68 -2.76 -13.73
N PHE A 86 -4.43 -1.51 -14.16
CA PHE A 86 -3.08 -0.94 -14.15
C PHE A 86 -2.59 -0.56 -12.74
N PHE A 87 -3.46 -0.10 -11.84
CA PHE A 87 -3.00 0.29 -10.50
C PHE A 87 -2.53 -0.92 -9.69
N PRO A 88 -3.29 -2.03 -9.60
CA PRO A 88 -2.78 -3.23 -8.94
C PRO A 88 -1.53 -3.79 -9.63
N LEU A 89 -1.46 -3.77 -10.96
CA LEU A 89 -0.26 -4.23 -11.68
C LEU A 89 0.96 -3.38 -11.32
N TYR A 90 0.79 -2.06 -11.33
CA TYR A 90 1.82 -1.11 -10.92
C TYR A 90 2.27 -1.37 -9.48
N PHE A 91 1.34 -1.57 -8.54
CA PHE A 91 1.68 -1.86 -7.15
C PHE A 91 2.43 -3.18 -6.98
N ALA A 92 2.02 -4.23 -7.71
CA ALA A 92 2.73 -5.51 -7.70
C ALA A 92 4.17 -5.35 -8.18
N LEU A 93 4.37 -4.67 -9.32
CA LEU A 93 5.70 -4.44 -9.90
C LEU A 93 6.57 -3.57 -9.00
N MET A 94 6.04 -2.46 -8.48
CA MET A 94 6.79 -1.57 -7.59
C MET A 94 7.13 -2.25 -6.27
N SER A 95 6.21 -3.01 -5.68
CA SER A 95 6.48 -3.75 -4.44
C SER A 95 7.55 -4.84 -4.66
N ALA A 96 7.49 -5.57 -5.77
CA ALA A 96 8.51 -6.54 -6.14
C ALA A 96 9.87 -5.86 -6.37
N PHE A 97 9.90 -4.76 -7.12
CA PHE A 97 11.11 -3.97 -7.37
C PHE A 97 11.74 -3.49 -6.06
N LEU A 98 10.97 -2.83 -5.19
CA LEU A 98 11.49 -2.32 -3.91
C LEU A 98 11.98 -3.43 -2.97
N THR A 99 11.29 -4.58 -2.98
CA THR A 99 11.70 -5.73 -2.15
C THR A 99 13.02 -6.32 -2.65
N LEU A 100 13.20 -6.47 -3.97
CA LEU A 100 14.41 -7.07 -4.55
C LEU A 100 15.60 -6.12 -4.55
N PHE A 101 15.39 -4.85 -4.89
CA PHE A 101 16.46 -3.89 -5.13
C PHE A 101 16.79 -2.98 -3.93
N LEU A 102 15.86 -2.76 -3.00
CA LEU A 102 16.13 -1.89 -1.84
C LEU A 102 16.25 -2.67 -0.53
N SER A 103 15.31 -3.57 -0.24
CA SER A 103 15.22 -4.18 1.10
C SER A 103 16.38 -5.12 1.46
N ASN A 104 17.17 -5.58 0.48
CA ASN A 104 18.25 -6.56 0.70
C ASN A 104 19.65 -6.05 0.30
N GLN A 105 19.80 -4.74 0.02
CA GLN A 105 21.07 -4.15 -0.42
C GLN A 105 21.80 -3.35 0.67
N GLY A 106 21.41 -3.44 1.95
CA GLY A 106 22.05 -2.70 3.06
C GLY A 106 23.58 -2.81 3.06
N HIS A 107 24.09 -4.03 2.88
CA HIS A 107 25.52 -4.34 2.77
C HIS A 107 26.27 -3.68 1.60
N LYS A 108 25.58 -3.15 0.58
CA LYS A 108 26.19 -2.46 -0.57
C LYS A 108 26.11 -0.94 -0.46
N ILE A 109 25.35 -0.42 0.50
CA ILE A 109 25.22 1.03 0.72
C ILE A 109 26.45 1.49 1.49
N ASP A 110 27.02 2.62 1.06
CA ASP A 110 28.16 3.22 1.76
C ASP A 110 27.77 3.65 3.18
N LYS A 111 28.74 3.63 4.09
CA LYS A 111 28.50 3.91 5.51
C LYS A 111 27.96 5.32 5.76
N GLU A 112 28.30 6.31 4.94
CA GLU A 112 27.83 7.69 5.10
C GLU A 112 26.34 7.81 4.74
N SER A 113 25.94 7.27 3.59
CA SER A 113 24.54 7.15 3.17
C SER A 113 23.70 6.37 4.19
N LEU A 114 24.22 5.27 4.72
CA LEU A 114 23.52 4.46 5.72
C LEU A 114 23.35 5.22 7.05
N THR A 115 24.35 6.00 7.46
CA THR A 115 24.26 6.87 8.63
C THR A 115 23.22 7.97 8.45
N LEU A 116 23.15 8.55 7.25
CA LEU A 116 22.15 9.56 6.91
C LEU A 116 20.73 8.96 6.87
N MET A 117 20.56 7.77 6.29
CA MET A 117 19.29 7.02 6.31
C MET A 117 18.84 6.68 7.73
N ARG A 118 19.75 6.19 8.59
CA ARG A 118 19.47 5.95 10.02
C ARG A 118 19.05 7.21 10.74
N ARG A 119 19.68 8.35 10.44
CA ARG A 119 19.31 9.64 11.03
C ARG A 119 17.91 10.06 10.59
N LEU A 120 17.59 9.95 9.30
CA LEU A 120 16.25 10.26 8.78
C LEU A 120 15.16 9.38 9.41
N ASP A 121 15.43 8.09 9.60
CA ASP A 121 14.48 7.17 10.25
C ASP A 121 14.34 7.46 11.75
N LYS A 122 15.45 7.73 12.45
CA LYS A 122 15.47 8.06 13.89
C LYS A 122 14.77 9.38 14.21
N GLU A 123 14.94 10.40 13.38
CA GLU A 123 14.28 11.71 13.52
C GLU A 123 12.77 11.64 13.20
N ARG A 124 12.26 10.48 12.74
CA ARG A 124 10.85 10.26 12.39
C ARG A 124 10.27 11.37 11.51
N ILE A 125 11.06 11.97 10.63
CA ILE A 125 10.63 13.10 9.78
C ILE A 125 9.38 12.70 8.96
N MET A 126 9.26 11.41 8.62
CA MET A 126 8.02 10.79 8.16
C MET A 126 7.69 9.57 9.02
N PRO A 127 6.79 9.64 10.02
CA PRO A 127 6.35 8.45 10.74
C PRO A 127 5.40 7.59 9.88
N ALA A 128 5.35 6.28 10.13
CA ALA A 128 4.61 5.32 9.28
C ALA A 128 3.13 5.65 9.17
N TRP A 129 2.55 5.91 10.34
CA TRP A 129 1.13 6.18 10.50
C TRP A 129 0.70 7.46 9.78
N SER A 130 1.57 8.48 9.62
CA SER A 130 1.16 9.70 8.92
C SER A 130 0.99 9.46 7.43
N LEU A 131 1.92 8.72 6.80
CA LEU A 131 1.78 8.30 5.40
C LEU A 131 0.55 7.41 5.19
N MET A 132 0.27 6.50 6.14
CA MET A 132 -0.94 5.67 6.11
C MET A 132 -2.22 6.53 6.12
N LEU A 133 -2.27 7.57 6.97
CA LEU A 133 -3.39 8.52 6.95
C LEU A 133 -3.47 9.30 5.64
N CYS A 134 -2.35 9.71 5.05
CA CYS A 134 -2.33 10.35 3.73
C CYS A 134 -2.89 9.43 2.62
N VAL A 135 -2.56 8.13 2.66
CA VAL A 135 -3.15 7.14 1.74
C VAL A 135 -4.67 7.10 1.92
N LEU A 136 -5.17 7.00 3.15
CA LEU A 136 -6.61 6.99 3.40
C LEU A 136 -7.30 8.28 2.97
N ALA A 137 -6.68 9.44 3.24
CA ALA A 137 -7.18 10.75 2.84
C ALA A 137 -7.18 10.94 1.31
N SER A 138 -6.34 10.21 0.57
CA SER A 138 -6.29 10.29 -0.90
C SER A 138 -7.44 9.53 -1.60
N LEU A 139 -8.04 8.54 -0.94
CA LEU A 139 -9.15 7.74 -1.50
C LEU A 139 -10.39 8.55 -1.93
N PRO A 140 -10.91 9.50 -1.13
CA PRO A 140 -12.06 10.30 -1.53
C PRO A 140 -11.74 11.38 -2.59
N VAL A 141 -10.46 11.68 -2.85
CA VAL A 141 -10.03 12.74 -3.77
C VAL A 141 -10.00 12.22 -5.21
N THR A 142 -11.17 11.87 -5.74
CA THR A 142 -11.32 11.20 -7.04
C THR A 142 -10.98 12.09 -8.24
N ASP A 143 -11.15 13.42 -8.13
CA ASP A 143 -10.70 14.39 -9.14
C ASP A 143 -9.19 14.31 -9.41
N HIS A 144 -8.42 13.89 -8.39
CA HIS A 144 -6.98 13.67 -8.47
C HIS A 144 -6.69 12.19 -8.19
N TYR A 145 -7.32 11.29 -8.95
CA TYR A 145 -7.23 9.83 -8.75
C TYR A 145 -5.79 9.27 -8.72
N GLN A 146 -4.80 9.99 -9.27
CA GLN A 146 -3.38 9.62 -9.19
C GLN A 146 -2.76 9.84 -7.80
N LEU A 147 -3.40 10.61 -6.92
CA LEU A 147 -2.92 10.86 -5.57
C LEU A 147 -2.83 9.55 -4.77
N PHE A 148 -3.81 8.65 -4.95
CA PHE A 148 -3.82 7.35 -4.30
C PHE A 148 -2.58 6.49 -4.61
N PRO A 149 -2.27 6.17 -5.88
CA PRO A 149 -1.08 5.38 -6.19
C PRO A 149 0.23 6.09 -5.83
N VAL A 150 0.27 7.42 -5.88
CA VAL A 150 1.45 8.19 -5.42
C VAL A 150 1.67 7.99 -3.91
N MET A 151 0.64 8.16 -3.08
CA MET A 151 0.75 7.97 -1.63
C MET A 151 1.08 6.53 -1.26
N MET A 152 0.50 5.54 -1.95
CA MET A 152 0.84 4.14 -1.79
C MET A 152 2.33 3.87 -2.12
N THR A 153 2.84 4.48 -3.18
CA THR A 153 4.26 4.33 -3.57
C THR A 153 5.20 4.92 -2.53
N LEU A 154 4.89 6.11 -2.00
CA LEU A 154 5.66 6.73 -0.93
C LEU A 154 5.67 5.86 0.34
N LEU A 155 4.54 5.25 0.68
CA LEU A 155 4.44 4.31 1.80
C LEU A 155 5.32 3.07 1.57
N MET A 156 5.28 2.46 0.37
CA MET A 156 6.11 1.31 0.02
C MET A 156 7.61 1.64 0.05
N LEU A 157 7.98 2.79 -0.50
CA LEU A 157 9.37 3.26 -0.52
C LEU A 157 9.90 3.44 0.89
N ARG A 158 9.12 4.10 1.75
CA ARG A 158 9.48 4.25 3.16
C ARG A 158 9.65 2.90 3.85
N PHE A 159 8.75 1.94 3.61
CA PHE A 159 8.88 0.61 4.19
C PHE A 159 10.17 -0.09 3.74
N ALA A 160 10.50 0.02 2.46
CA ALA A 160 11.72 -0.55 1.91
C ALA A 160 12.98 0.08 2.54
N PHE A 161 12.98 1.41 2.74
CA PHE A 161 14.04 2.10 3.47
C PHE A 161 14.17 1.62 4.92
N ALA A 162 13.06 1.51 5.65
CA ALA A 162 13.07 1.03 7.03
C ALA A 162 13.67 -0.39 7.15
N ASN A 163 13.30 -1.31 6.25
CA ASN A 163 13.89 -2.65 6.23
C ASN A 163 15.38 -2.64 5.88
N CYS A 164 15.79 -1.79 4.95
CA CYS A 164 17.20 -1.68 4.56
C CYS A 164 18.07 -1.22 5.75
N VAL A 165 17.54 -0.34 6.60
CA VAL A 165 18.24 0.16 7.80
C VAL A 165 18.26 -0.87 8.94
N GLN A 166 17.22 -1.71 9.06
CA GLN A 166 17.09 -2.72 10.12
C GLN A 166 17.92 -4.00 9.87
N ASN A 167 18.20 -4.34 8.60
CA ASN A 167 18.90 -5.57 8.21
C ASN A 167 20.45 -5.48 8.24
N ASP A 168 21.00 -4.46 8.92
CA ASP A 168 22.42 -4.12 8.95
C ASP A 168 22.90 -3.97 10.41
#